data_AF-A0A2G6DMB6-F1
#
_entry.id   AF-A0A2G6DMB6-F1
#
_cell.length_a   1.000
_cell.length_b   1.000
_cell.length_c   1.000
_cell.angle_alpha   90.00
_cell.angle_beta   90.00
_cell.angle_gamma   90.00
#
_symmetry.space_group_name_H-M   'P 1'
#
loop_
_entity.id
_entity.type
_entity.pdbx_description
1 polymer ?
#
loop_
_entity_poly.entity_id
_entity_poly.type
_entity_poly.pdbx_seq_one_letter_code
_entity_poly.pdbx_strand_id
1 'polypeptide(L)'
;MGGRYCCLEDDMRISAERILGAEGWVAGAQIEISGDKVVAVGSAAPGAEPVDGWIVPGYFDSHSHGGGGGDYGSLDADEVRQALAFQRKHGSTSVIASLVTGSIEHMCKQLDVLAELQAAGEIVGVHLEGPFFAD
;
A
#
# COMPACT_ATOMS: atom_id res chain seq x y z
N MET A 1 9.01 15.77 9.48
CA MET A 1 8.32 15.11 10.60
C MET A 1 8.26 13.63 10.28
N GLY A 2 9.21 12.86 10.82
CA GLY A 2 9.36 11.43 10.53
C GLY A 2 8.30 10.62 11.27
N GLY A 3 7.49 9.87 10.51
CA GLY A 3 6.57 8.89 11.05
C GLY A 3 7.38 7.75 11.65
N ARG A 4 7.36 7.64 12.98
CA ARG A 4 7.86 6.48 13.70
C ARG A 4 6.86 5.34 13.52
N TYR A 5 7.01 4.55 12.48
CA TYR A 5 6.60 3.14 12.56
C TYR A 5 7.82 2.40 13.11
N CYS A 6 8.05 2.55 14.42
CA CYS A 6 9.15 1.92 15.13
C CYS A 6 8.89 0.42 15.15
N CYS A 7 9.88 -0.35 14.72
CA CYS A 7 10.07 -1.80 14.84
C CYS A 7 8.93 -2.62 15.49
N LEU A 8 8.33 -3.53 14.72
CA LEU A 8 7.29 -4.48 15.14
C LEU A 8 7.87 -5.62 16.02
N GLU A 9 8.53 -5.28 17.14
CA GLU A 9 8.99 -6.26 18.13
C GLU A 9 8.05 -6.37 19.35
N ASP A 10 7.12 -5.44 19.52
CA ASP A 10 6.14 -5.43 20.61
C ASP A 10 4.72 -5.67 20.11
N ASP A 11 3.94 -6.46 20.86
CA ASP A 11 2.51 -6.65 20.63
C ASP A 11 1.77 -5.32 20.81
N MET A 12 1.05 -4.87 19.78
CA MET A 12 0.33 -3.59 19.76
C MET A 12 -1.17 -3.81 19.81
N ARG A 13 -1.87 -2.98 20.61
CA ARG A 13 -3.33 -2.96 20.68
C ARG A 13 -3.84 -1.56 20.40
N ILE A 14 -4.67 -1.42 19.36
CA ILE A 14 -5.28 -0.14 18.97
C ILE A 14 -6.80 -0.27 18.98
N SER A 15 -7.51 0.79 19.37
CA SER A 15 -8.98 0.84 19.38
C SER A 15 -9.50 2.00 18.55
N ALA A 16 -10.66 1.81 17.92
CA ALA A 16 -11.28 2.80 17.03
C ALA A 16 -12.81 2.75 17.13
N GLU A 17 -13.48 3.80 16.63
CA GLU A 17 -14.94 3.87 16.58
C GLU A 17 -15.52 2.70 15.77
N ARG A 18 -14.91 2.41 14.61
CA ARG A 18 -15.30 1.32 13.72
C ARG A 18 -14.09 0.67 13.09
N ILE A 19 -14.13 -0.66 12.99
CA ILE A 19 -13.12 -1.47 12.32
C ILE A 19 -13.82 -2.34 11.27
N LEU A 20 -13.34 -2.31 10.02
CA LEU A 20 -13.80 -3.21 8.98
C LEU A 20 -13.00 -4.52 9.05
N GLY A 21 -13.64 -5.58 9.54
CA GLY A 21 -13.10 -6.94 9.52
C GLY A 21 -13.60 -7.76 8.33
N ALA A 22 -13.20 -9.03 8.27
CA ALA A 22 -13.58 -9.94 7.18
C ALA A 22 -15.09 -10.18 7.08
N GLU A 23 -15.82 -10.14 8.21
CA GLU A 23 -17.26 -10.33 8.27
C GLU A 23 -18.05 -9.01 8.23
N GLY A 24 -17.37 -7.87 8.09
CA GLY A 24 -17.97 -6.54 8.03
C GLY A 24 -17.55 -5.63 9.19
N TRP A 25 -18.38 -4.62 9.45
CA TRP A 25 -18.09 -3.57 10.43
C TRP A 25 -18.29 -4.03 11.88
N VAL A 26 -17.29 -3.79 12.73
CA VAL A 26 -17.36 -3.94 14.19
C VAL A 26 -17.25 -2.55 14.83
N ALA A 27 -18.25 -2.17 15.63
CA ALA A 27 -18.27 -0.89 16.33
C ALA A 27 -17.61 -1.00 17.72
N GLY A 28 -16.91 0.06 18.16
CA GLY A 28 -16.24 0.09 19.47
C GLY A 28 -15.24 -1.05 19.64
N ALA A 29 -14.39 -1.24 18.63
CA ALA A 29 -13.54 -2.41 18.49
C ALA A 29 -12.07 -2.10 18.78
N GLN A 30 -11.27 -3.16 18.93
CA GLN A 30 -9.81 -3.11 18.90
C GLN A 30 -9.22 -4.09 17.89
N ILE A 31 -8.00 -3.82 17.45
CA ILE A 31 -7.12 -4.73 16.73
C ILE A 31 -5.91 -5.05 17.60
N GLU A 32 -5.53 -6.32 17.64
CA GLU A 32 -4.27 -6.79 18.21
C GLU A 32 -3.31 -7.17 17.08
N ILE A 33 -2.09 -6.63 17.13
CA ILE A 33 -1.06 -6.80 16.12
C ILE A 33 0.18 -7.38 16.79
N SER A 34 0.72 -8.46 16.25
CA SER A 34 1.98 -9.07 16.67
C SER A 34 2.87 -9.24 15.46
N GLY A 35 4.05 -8.62 15.48
CA GLY A 35 4.90 -8.52 14.29
C GLY A 35 4.16 -7.89 13.11
N ASP A 36 4.18 -8.54 11.95
CA ASP A 36 3.54 -8.13 10.70
C ASP A 36 2.08 -8.60 10.54
N LYS A 37 1.47 -9.15 11.61
CA LYS A 37 0.15 -9.78 11.54
C LYS A 37 -0.86 -9.14 12.47
N VAL A 38 -2.06 -8.98 11.96
CA VAL A 38 -3.26 -8.83 12.79
C VAL A 38 -3.60 -10.21 13.36
N VAL A 39 -3.58 -10.35 14.69
CA VAL A 39 -3.85 -11.62 15.38
C VAL A 39 -5.25 -11.69 15.97
N ALA A 40 -5.90 -10.55 16.24
CA ALA A 40 -7.28 -10.51 16.67
C ALA A 40 -7.96 -9.18 16.29
N VAL A 41 -9.27 -9.26 16.05
CA VAL A 41 -10.18 -8.10 15.95
C VAL A 41 -11.40 -8.43 16.81
N GLY A 42 -11.80 -7.52 17.68
CA GLY A 42 -12.91 -7.78 18.60
C GLY A 42 -13.35 -6.53 19.35
N SER A 43 -14.20 -6.71 20.36
CA SER A 43 -14.64 -5.62 21.24
C SER A 43 -13.44 -4.97 21.94
N ALA A 44 -13.49 -3.65 22.10
CA ALA A 44 -12.43 -2.93 22.81
C ALA A 44 -12.28 -3.43 24.25
N ALA A 45 -11.03 -3.65 24.66
CA ALA A 45 -10.67 -4.04 26.02
C ALA A 45 -9.66 -3.03 26.59
N PRO A 46 -9.52 -2.95 27.93
CA PRO A 46 -8.58 -2.02 28.55
C PRO A 46 -7.14 -2.19 28.01
N GLY A 47 -6.43 -1.07 27.89
CA GLY A 47 -5.03 -1.04 27.45
C GLY A 47 -4.81 -0.88 25.94
N ALA A 48 -5.86 -0.85 25.11
CA ALA A 48 -5.72 -0.48 23.71
C ALA A 48 -5.56 1.04 23.55
N GLU A 49 -4.60 1.47 22.73
CA GLU A 49 -4.40 2.87 22.38
C GLU A 49 -5.54 3.35 21.47
N PRO A 50 -6.28 4.42 21.83
CA PRO A 50 -7.34 4.94 20.97
C PRO A 50 -6.75 5.68 19.76
N VAL A 51 -7.31 5.43 18.58
CA VAL A 51 -7.05 6.20 17.36
C VAL A 51 -8.33 6.84 16.86
N ASP A 52 -8.20 8.03 16.28
CA ASP A 52 -9.33 8.75 15.71
C ASP A 52 -9.77 8.15 14.37
N GLY A 53 -11.08 8.13 14.12
CA GLY A 53 -11.66 7.70 12.85
C GLY A 53 -11.94 6.20 12.77
N TRP A 54 -11.96 5.69 11.53
CA TRP A 54 -12.27 4.30 11.20
C TRP A 54 -11.01 3.59 10.74
N ILE A 55 -10.87 2.32 11.13
CA ILE A 55 -9.81 1.46 10.61
C ILE A 55 -10.41 0.55 9.53
N VAL A 56 -9.77 0.54 8.38
CA VAL A 56 -10.05 -0.36 7.26
C VAL A 56 -8.75 -1.07 6.86
N PRO A 57 -8.82 -2.22 6.17
CA PRO A 57 -7.65 -2.76 5.50
C PRO A 57 -7.01 -1.70 4.61
N GLY A 58 -5.67 -1.67 4.57
CA GLY A 58 -4.96 -0.81 3.64
C GLY A 58 -5.42 -1.06 2.21
N TYR A 59 -5.57 0.00 1.43
CA TYR A 59 -6.08 -0.13 0.08
C TYR A 59 -5.08 -0.90 -0.80
N PHE A 60 -5.65 -1.68 -1.72
CA PHE A 60 -4.94 -2.34 -2.80
C PHE A 60 -5.22 -1.55 -4.08
N ASP A 61 -4.24 -0.80 -4.55
CA ASP A 61 -4.36 -0.04 -5.79
C ASP A 61 -3.89 -0.91 -6.96
N SER A 62 -4.85 -1.46 -7.70
CA SER A 62 -4.58 -2.36 -8.83
C SER A 62 -4.25 -1.64 -10.13
N HIS A 63 -4.45 -0.32 -10.20
CA HIS A 63 -4.22 0.46 -11.41
C HIS A 63 -3.96 1.92 -11.05
N SER A 64 -2.70 2.31 -11.11
CA SER A 64 -2.28 3.70 -11.02
C SER A 64 -1.01 3.92 -11.83
N HIS A 65 -0.84 5.13 -12.38
CA HIS A 65 0.35 5.51 -13.16
C HIS A 65 1.39 6.26 -12.34
N GLY A 66 1.08 6.58 -11.08
CA GLY A 66 1.94 7.40 -10.24
C GLY A 66 1.13 8.24 -9.26
N GLY A 67 1.73 9.29 -8.74
CA GLY A 67 1.09 10.17 -7.76
C GLY A 67 2.08 11.11 -7.09
N GLY A 68 1.59 12.22 -6.54
CA GLY A 68 2.43 13.16 -5.78
C GLY A 68 3.60 13.75 -6.57
N GLY A 69 3.51 13.79 -7.90
CA GLY A 69 4.56 14.25 -8.81
C GLY A 69 5.52 13.17 -9.29
N GLY A 70 5.43 11.93 -8.79
CA GLY A 70 6.16 10.79 -9.30
C GLY A 70 5.37 10.01 -10.37
N ASP A 71 6.09 9.28 -11.23
CA ASP A 71 5.57 8.51 -12.35
C ASP A 71 6.15 7.08 -12.32
N TYR A 72 5.30 6.06 -12.44
CA TYR A 72 5.73 4.66 -12.50
C TYR A 72 6.35 4.27 -13.84
N GLY A 73 6.10 5.05 -14.90
CA GLY A 73 6.77 4.94 -16.19
C GLY A 73 8.16 5.59 -16.21
N SER A 74 8.64 6.17 -15.11
CA SER A 74 9.98 6.76 -15.07
C SER A 74 11.07 5.69 -15.12
N LEU A 75 12.19 6.03 -15.75
CA LEU A 75 13.42 5.25 -15.64
C LEU A 75 14.26 5.64 -14.42
N ASP A 76 13.80 6.63 -13.65
CA ASP A 76 14.36 7.00 -12.35
C ASP A 76 13.54 6.34 -11.23
N ALA A 77 14.19 5.41 -10.51
CA ALA A 77 13.57 4.71 -9.40
C ALA A 77 13.11 5.64 -8.27
N ASP A 78 13.73 6.80 -8.10
CA ASP A 78 13.34 7.75 -7.04
C ASP A 78 12.02 8.45 -7.36
N GLU A 79 11.72 8.71 -8.63
CA GLU A 79 10.39 9.20 -9.05
C GLU A 79 9.30 8.14 -8.81
N VAL A 80 9.61 6.86 -9.05
CA VAL A 80 8.69 5.76 -8.74
C VAL A 80 8.44 5.69 -7.23
N ARG A 81 9.49 5.77 -6.41
CA ARG A 81 9.37 5.77 -4.94
C ARG A 81 8.63 7.00 -4.40
N GLN A 82 8.77 8.16 -5.03
CA GLN A 82 8.00 9.35 -4.70
C GLN A 82 6.49 9.09 -4.86
N ALA A 83 6.09 8.44 -5.96
CA ALA A 83 4.71 8.04 -6.16
C ALA A 83 4.23 7.00 -5.15
N LEU A 84 5.05 6.01 -4.82
CA LEU A 84 4.71 5.02 -3.78
C LEU A 84 4.56 5.65 -2.39
N ALA A 85 5.42 6.60 -2.04
CA ALA A 85 5.33 7.34 -0.78
C ALA A 85 4.04 8.18 -0.72
N PHE A 86 3.66 8.81 -1.84
CA PHE A 86 2.40 9.52 -1.96
C PHE A 86 1.20 8.58 -1.76
N GLN A 87 1.19 7.42 -2.43
CA GLN A 87 0.11 6.44 -2.32
C GLN A 87 -0.05 5.89 -0.90
N ARG A 88 1.06 5.54 -0.25
CA ARG A 88 1.09 5.10 1.17
C ARG A 88 0.52 6.15 2.11
N LYS A 89 0.83 7.43 1.88
CA LYS A 89 0.28 8.54 2.66
C LYS A 89 -1.25 8.68 2.52
N HIS A 90 -1.85 8.18 1.45
CA HIS A 90 -3.29 8.23 1.18
C HIS A 90 -4.00 6.89 1.40
N GLY A 91 -3.32 5.91 2.00
CA GLY A 91 -3.93 4.65 2.46
C GLY A 91 -3.68 3.44 1.56
N SER A 92 -3.07 3.61 0.38
CA SER A 92 -2.67 2.49 -0.48
C SER A 92 -1.43 1.80 0.06
N THR A 93 -1.60 0.57 0.55
CA THR A 93 -0.52 -0.22 1.15
C THR A 93 0.07 -1.24 0.19
N SER A 94 -0.67 -1.59 -0.85
CA SER A 94 -0.23 -2.45 -1.96
C SER A 94 -0.55 -1.76 -3.28
N VAL A 95 0.41 -1.76 -4.20
CA VAL A 95 0.28 -1.10 -5.51
C VAL A 95 0.74 -2.03 -6.62
N ILE A 96 -0.07 -2.14 -7.68
CA ILE A 96 0.34 -2.62 -8.99
C ILE A 96 0.66 -1.38 -9.85
N ALA A 97 1.92 -1.24 -10.26
CA ALA A 97 2.37 -0.09 -11.04
C ALA A 97 1.93 -0.21 -12.50
N SER A 98 1.15 0.74 -13.03
CA SER A 98 0.66 0.71 -14.41
C SER A 98 1.60 1.43 -15.38
N LEU A 99 2.05 0.72 -16.42
CA LEU A 99 2.74 1.29 -17.57
C LEU A 99 1.76 1.51 -18.72
N VAL A 100 1.76 2.71 -19.29
CA VAL A 100 1.00 3.01 -20.52
C VAL A 100 1.73 2.48 -21.76
N THR A 101 1.05 2.52 -22.90
CA THR A 101 1.60 2.15 -24.20
C THR A 101 2.87 2.93 -24.55
N GLY A 102 3.92 2.19 -24.90
CA GLY A 102 5.17 2.72 -25.44
C GLY A 102 5.78 1.77 -26.46
N SER A 103 6.98 2.09 -26.96
CA SER A 103 7.73 1.10 -27.74
C SER A 103 8.10 -0.08 -26.84
N ILE A 104 8.15 -1.30 -27.41
CA ILE A 104 8.51 -2.50 -26.65
C ILE A 104 9.87 -2.32 -25.94
N GLU A 105 10.86 -1.73 -26.61
CA GLU A 105 12.16 -1.46 -26.01
C GLU A 105 12.08 -0.52 -24.80
N HIS A 106 11.26 0.52 -24.86
CA HIS A 106 11.11 1.45 -23.75
C HIS A 106 10.36 0.80 -22.58
N MET A 107 9.30 0.05 -22.87
CA MET A 107 8.55 -0.69 -21.85
C MET A 107 9.41 -1.74 -21.15
N CYS A 108 10.31 -2.42 -21.87
CA CYS A 108 11.28 -3.32 -21.24
C CYS A 108 12.20 -2.59 -20.24
N LYS A 109 12.69 -1.39 -20.57
CA LYS A 109 13.53 -0.59 -19.65
C LYS A 109 12.75 -0.16 -18.41
N GLN A 110 11.49 0.23 -18.57
CA GLN A 110 10.61 0.55 -17.44
C GLN A 110 10.37 -0.68 -16.56
N LEU A 111 10.13 -1.84 -17.18
CA LEU A 111 9.97 -3.12 -16.48
C LEU A 111 11.23 -3.53 -15.70
N ASP A 112 12.42 -3.27 -16.23
CA ASP A 112 13.67 -3.56 -15.51
C ASP A 112 13.74 -2.78 -14.18
N VAL A 113 13.40 -1.48 -14.20
CA VAL A 113 13.32 -0.66 -12.97
C VAL A 113 12.26 -1.21 -12.02
N LEU A 114 11.04 -1.45 -12.51
CA LEU A 114 9.94 -1.93 -11.67
C LEU A 114 10.20 -3.33 -11.11
N ALA A 115 10.92 -4.20 -11.82
CA ALA A 115 11.30 -5.52 -11.34
C ALA A 115 12.23 -5.45 -10.11
N GLU A 116 13.15 -4.50 -10.07
CA GLU A 116 14.00 -4.26 -8.88
C GLU A 116 13.16 -3.83 -7.68
N LEU A 117 12.21 -2.92 -7.89
CA LEU A 117 11.32 -2.45 -6.81
C LEU A 117 10.37 -3.55 -6.33
N GLN A 118 9.89 -4.41 -7.25
CA GLN A 118 9.09 -5.57 -6.90
C GLN A 118 9.91 -6.58 -6.08
N ALA A 119 11.14 -6.86 -6.48
CA ALA A 119 12.04 -7.75 -5.74
C ALA A 119 12.37 -7.21 -4.34
N ALA A 120 12.43 -5.89 -4.18
CA ALA A 120 12.57 -5.21 -2.88
C ALA A 120 11.28 -5.18 -2.04
N GLY A 121 10.15 -5.66 -2.58
CA GLY A 121 8.85 -5.65 -1.91
C GLY A 121 8.19 -4.26 -1.83
N GLU A 122 8.63 -3.31 -2.67
CA GLU A 122 8.09 -1.94 -2.66
C GLU A 122 6.75 -1.85 -3.42
N ILE A 123 6.57 -2.69 -4.44
CA ILE A 123 5.34 -2.90 -5.21
C ILE A 123 5.00 -4.38 -5.27
N VAL A 124 3.73 -4.70 -5.53
CA VAL A 124 3.27 -6.10 -5.61
C VAL A 124 3.17 -6.64 -7.04
N GLY A 125 3.31 -5.76 -8.06
CA GLY A 125 3.32 -6.17 -9.46
C GLY A 125 3.31 -4.99 -10.43
N VAL A 126 3.23 -5.31 -11.72
CA VAL A 126 3.14 -4.35 -12.83
C VAL A 126 1.90 -4.66 -13.67
N HIS A 127 1.15 -3.63 -14.04
CA HIS A 127 0.03 -3.69 -14.97
C HIS A 127 0.47 -3.06 -16.29
N LEU A 128 0.40 -3.82 -17.39
CA LEU A 128 0.71 -3.30 -18.73
C LEU A 128 -0.58 -2.84 -19.40
N GLU A 129 -0.85 -1.54 -19.35
CA GLU A 129 -1.95 -0.89 -20.04
C GLU A 129 -1.57 -0.62 -21.50
N GLY A 130 -1.51 -1.71 -22.25
CA GLY A 130 -1.04 -1.76 -23.64
C GLY A 130 0.31 -2.51 -23.78
N PRO A 131 0.94 -2.50 -24.97
CA PRO A 131 0.55 -1.79 -26.18
C PRO A 131 -0.46 -2.57 -27.05
N PHE A 132 -0.84 -3.78 -26.64
CA PHE A 132 -1.67 -4.69 -27.45
C PHE A 132 -3.17 -4.38 -27.33
N PHE A 133 -3.55 -3.13 -27.54
CA PHE A 133 -4.94 -2.77 -27.77
C PHE A 133 -5.36 -3.22 -29.17
N ALA A 134 -6.61 -3.66 -29.30
CA ALA A 134 -7.26 -3.88 -30.58
C ALA A 134 -8.38 -2.86 -30.71
N ASP A 135 -8.45 -2.18 -31.86
CA ASP A 135 -9.58 -1.32 -32.21
C ASP A 135 -10.89 -2.13 -32.32
#